data_AF-A0A7G2LXA7-F1
#
_entry.id   AF-A0A7G2LXA7-F1
#
_cell.length_a   1.000
_cell.length_b   1.000
_cell.length_c   1.000
_cell.angle_alpha   90.00
_cell.angle_beta   90.00
_cell.angle_gamma   90.00
#
_symmetry.space_group_name_H-M   'P 1'
#
loop_
_entity.id
_entity.type
_entity.pdbx_description
1 polymer ?
#
loop_
_entity_poly.entity_id
_entity_poly.type
_entity_poly.pdbx_seq_one_letter_code
_entity_poly.pdbx_strand_id
1 'polypeptide(L)'
;MSITSALQIGVSGLQANSSRVQNISSNIANANTVGYRRTFSEFVTQNTGSTQAGVLTDVRANISTNGNIVGTSSTTDLAVQGDGFFVVSRNAND
;
A
#
# COMPACT_ATOMS: atom_id res chain seq x y z
N MET A 1 -25.48 -21.93 12.60
CA MET A 1 -24.99 -20.57 12.84
C MET A 1 -24.48 -20.49 14.28
N SER A 2 -23.17 -20.59 14.50
CA SER A 2 -22.56 -20.57 15.85
C SER A 2 -21.98 -19.19 16.17
N ILE A 3 -22.08 -18.76 17.42
CA ILE A 3 -21.50 -17.51 17.94
C ILE A 3 -20.00 -17.38 17.60
N THR A 4 -19.29 -18.52 17.56
CA THR A 4 -17.85 -18.61 17.25
C THR A 4 -17.52 -18.04 15.87
N SER A 5 -18.37 -18.34 14.89
CA SER A 5 -18.16 -17.87 13.53
C SER A 5 -18.45 -16.36 13.44
N ALA A 6 -19.46 -15.85 14.18
CA ALA A 6 -19.81 -14.44 14.16
C ALA A 6 -18.71 -13.59 14.81
N LEU A 7 -18.10 -14.10 15.87
CA LEU A 7 -16.91 -13.53 16.48
C LEU A 7 -15.72 -13.54 15.52
N GLN A 8 -15.54 -14.62 14.74
CA GLN A 8 -14.46 -14.73 13.76
C GLN A 8 -14.62 -13.72 12.61
N ILE A 9 -15.85 -13.45 12.13
CA ILE A 9 -16.12 -12.35 11.20
C ILE A 9 -15.73 -11.01 11.84
N GLY A 10 -16.20 -10.73 13.06
CA GLY A 10 -15.91 -9.48 13.76
C GLY A 10 -14.40 -9.22 13.91
N VAL A 11 -13.64 -10.26 14.29
CA VAL A 11 -12.18 -10.20 14.39
C VAL A 11 -11.54 -9.96 13.03
N SER A 12 -11.98 -10.65 11.97
CA SER A 12 -11.44 -10.44 10.62
C SER A 12 -11.67 -9.00 10.11
N GLY A 13 -12.85 -8.42 10.39
CA GLY A 13 -13.15 -7.03 10.07
C GLY A 13 -12.30 -6.03 10.86
N LEU A 14 -12.07 -6.29 12.15
CA LEU A 14 -11.20 -5.44 12.97
C LEU A 14 -9.73 -5.51 12.51
N GLN A 15 -9.23 -6.72 12.22
CA GLN A 15 -7.89 -6.92 11.70
C GLN A 15 -7.70 -6.25 10.35
N ALA A 16 -8.69 -6.35 9.46
CA ALA A 16 -8.69 -5.66 8.19
C ALA A 16 -8.60 -4.14 8.36
N ASN A 17 -9.41 -3.57 9.26
CA ASN A 17 -9.35 -2.15 9.58
C ASN A 17 -8.02 -1.74 10.19
N SER A 18 -7.44 -2.55 11.09
CA SER A 18 -6.13 -2.29 11.68
C SER A 18 -5.03 -2.19 10.61
N SER A 19 -5.00 -3.13 9.66
CA SER A 19 -4.06 -3.08 8.53
C SER A 19 -4.25 -1.84 7.65
N ARG A 20 -5.51 -1.44 7.38
CA ARG A 20 -5.80 -0.19 6.66
C ARG A 20 -5.27 1.03 7.39
N VAL A 21 -5.48 1.13 8.71
CA VAL A 21 -4.98 2.25 9.53
C VAL A 21 -3.45 2.27 9.54
N GLN A 22 -2.81 1.10 9.63
CA GLN A 22 -1.36 0.99 9.53
C GLN A 22 -0.83 1.55 8.20
N ASN A 23 -1.44 1.17 7.07
CA ASN A 23 -1.06 1.69 5.76
C ASN A 23 -1.31 3.20 5.62
N ILE A 24 -2.42 3.72 6.17
CA ILE A 24 -2.66 5.18 6.25
C ILE A 24 -1.55 5.87 7.06
N SER A 25 -1.19 5.32 8.23
CA SER A 25 -0.13 5.84 9.07
C SER A 25 1.22 5.86 8.34
N SER A 26 1.57 4.78 7.65
CA SER A 26 2.78 4.71 6.82
C SER A 26 2.77 5.73 5.68
N ASN A 27 1.63 5.95 5.01
CA ASN A 27 1.50 6.98 3.98
C ASN A 27 1.69 8.39 4.55
N ILE A 28 1.15 8.67 5.74
CA ILE A 28 1.30 9.97 6.40
C ILE A 28 2.75 10.20 6.82
N ALA A 29 3.39 9.20 7.44
CA ALA A 29 4.78 9.28 7.88
C ALA A 29 5.74 9.55 6.70
N ASN A 30 5.42 9.03 5.51
CA ASN A 30 6.23 9.20 4.30
C ASN A 30 5.68 10.27 3.34
N ALA A 31 4.74 11.11 3.77
CA ALA A 31 4.09 12.09 2.89
C ALA A 31 5.08 13.12 2.28
N ASN A 32 6.20 13.37 2.97
CA ASN A 32 7.24 14.32 2.55
C ASN A 32 8.47 13.63 1.93
N THR A 33 8.45 12.30 1.75
CA THR A 33 9.56 11.56 1.17
C THR A 33 9.49 11.63 -0.36
N VAL A 34 10.53 12.19 -0.99
CA VAL A 34 10.62 12.31 -2.45
C VAL A 34 10.58 10.93 -3.11
N GLY A 35 9.74 10.76 -4.13
CA GLY A 35 9.58 9.48 -4.85
C GLY A 35 8.76 8.42 -4.10
N TYR A 36 8.19 8.73 -2.92
CA TYR A 36 7.34 7.79 -2.21
C TYR A 36 6.04 7.49 -2.98
N ARG A 37 5.72 6.20 -3.16
CA ARG A 37 4.47 5.74 -3.77
C ARG A 37 3.53 5.25 -2.69
N ARG A 38 2.34 5.84 -2.64
CA ARG A 38 1.33 5.55 -1.62
C ARG A 38 0.78 4.14 -1.78
N THR A 39 0.46 3.51 -0.65
CA THR A 39 -0.15 2.18 -0.61
C THR A 39 -1.58 2.26 -0.11
N PHE A 40 -2.50 1.56 -0.77
CA PHE A 40 -3.91 1.50 -0.41
C PHE A 40 -4.28 0.10 0.07
N SER A 41 -5.27 0.02 0.95
CA SER A 41 -5.85 -1.24 1.42
C SER A 41 -7.29 -1.33 0.95
N GLU A 42 -7.60 -2.39 0.21
CA GLU A 42 -8.93 -2.75 -0.24
C GLU A 42 -9.46 -3.90 0.62
N PHE A 43 -10.76 -3.88 0.90
CA PHE A 43 -11.42 -4.97 1.63
C PHE A 43 -12.04 -5.95 0.64
N VAL A 44 -11.68 -7.22 0.77
CA VAL A 44 -12.20 -8.30 -0.06
C VAL A 44 -12.97 -9.25 0.83
N THR A 45 -14.21 -9.54 0.45
CA THR A 45 -15.03 -10.53 1.16
C THR A 45 -14.53 -11.93 0.82
N GLN A 46 -14.19 -12.72 1.84
CA GLN A 46 -13.78 -14.10 1.66
C GLN A 46 -15.03 -14.98 1.52
N ASN A 47 -15.52 -15.20 0.30
CA ASN A 47 -16.71 -16.02 0.07
C ASN A 47 -16.34 -17.50 -0.11
N THR A 48 -16.58 -18.33 0.90
CA THR A 48 -16.55 -19.79 0.77
C THR A 48 -18.00 -20.27 0.67
N GLY A 49 -18.45 -20.65 -0.53
CA GLY A 49 -19.85 -20.80 -0.96
C GLY A 49 -20.86 -21.61 -0.13
N SER A 50 -20.55 -22.05 1.08
CA SER A 50 -21.47 -22.69 2.03
C SER A 50 -21.29 -22.27 3.50
N THR A 51 -20.28 -21.45 3.84
CA THR A 51 -20.01 -21.05 5.23
C THR A 51 -19.49 -19.62 5.32
N GLN A 52 -19.83 -19.02 6.46
CA GLN A 52 -19.47 -17.71 6.98
C GLN A 52 -18.20 -17.05 6.39
N ALA A 53 -18.40 -15.90 5.76
CA ALA A 53 -17.39 -15.14 5.03
C ALA A 53 -16.76 -14.04 5.90
N GLY A 54 -15.45 -14.10 6.08
CA GLY A 54 -14.66 -13.05 6.74
C GLY A 54 -14.25 -11.92 5.78
N VAL A 55 -13.51 -10.94 6.30
CA VAL A 55 -12.91 -9.85 5.51
C VAL A 55 -11.41 -10.06 5.41
N LEU A 56 -10.87 -9.97 4.20
CA LEU A 56 -9.44 -9.92 3.93
C LEU A 56 -9.05 -8.51 3.47
N THR A 57 -7.81 -8.14 3.71
CA THR A 57 -7.19 -6.92 3.17
C THR A 57 -6.28 -7.26 2.01
N ASP A 58 -6.55 -6.64 0.87
CA ASP A 58 -5.63 -6.60 -0.26
C ASP A 58 -4.87 -5.26 -0.23
N VAL A 59 -3.55 -5.32 -0.27
CA VAL A 59 -2.67 -4.15 -0.13
C VAL A 59 -2.01 -3.88 -1.47
N ARG A 60 -2.30 -2.72 -2.08
CA ARG A 60 -1.77 -2.33 -3.40
C ARG A 60 -1.04 -1.01 -3.36
N ALA A 61 0.18 -0.99 -3.91
CA ALA A 61 0.94 0.24 -4.10
C ALA A 61 0.48 0.94 -5.39
N ASN A 62 0.23 2.25 -5.31
CA ASN A 62 -0.08 3.08 -6.46
C ASN A 62 1.21 3.61 -7.09
N ILE A 63 1.85 2.73 -7.88
CA ILE A 63 3.15 3.01 -8.52
C ILE A 63 3.02 3.79 -9.83
N SER A 64 1.87 3.72 -10.51
CA SER A 64 1.64 4.35 -11.82
C SER A 64 1.20 5.82 -11.73
N THR A 65 0.67 6.26 -10.59
CA THR A 65 0.26 7.66 -10.43
C THR A 65 1.46 8.55 -10.14
N ASN A 66 1.86 9.36 -11.11
CA ASN A 66 2.94 10.32 -10.96
C ASN A 66 2.53 11.55 -10.13
N GLY A 67 3.45 11.99 -9.28
CA GLY A 67 3.32 13.22 -8.49
C GLY A 67 3.85 14.45 -9.24
N ASN A 68 3.82 15.60 -8.57
CA ASN A 68 4.42 16.81 -9.12
C ASN A 68 5.96 16.71 -9.10
N ILE A 69 6.60 17.10 -10.20
CA ILE A 69 8.06 17.21 -10.28
C ILE A 69 8.45 18.60 -9.77
N VAL A 70 9.33 18.64 -8.78
CA VAL A 70 9.88 19.88 -8.24
C VAL A 70 11.29 20.05 -8.79
N GLY A 71 11.51 21.16 -9.50
CA GLY A 71 12.85 21.50 -9.99
C GLY A 71 13.77 21.90 -8.84
N THR A 72 15.00 21.39 -8.86
CA THR A 72 16.08 21.78 -7.95
C THR A 72 17.19 22.48 -8.74
N SER A 73 18.13 23.10 -8.03
CA SER A 73 19.28 23.79 -8.65
C SER A 73 20.48 22.88 -8.92
N SER A 74 20.40 21.59 -8.58
CA SER A 74 21.51 20.65 -8.74
C SER A 74 21.45 19.96 -10.10
N THR A 75 22.58 19.88 -10.80
CA THR A 75 22.68 19.18 -12.09
C THR A 75 22.63 17.66 -11.95
N THR A 76 22.80 17.13 -10.73
CA THR A 76 22.75 15.69 -10.44
C THR A 76 21.35 15.20 -10.06
N ASP A 77 20.38 16.09 -9.90
CA ASP A 77 19.03 15.73 -9.49
C ASP A 77 18.22 15.41 -10.75
N LEU A 78 17.84 14.14 -10.88
CA LEU A 78 17.09 13.62 -12.01
C LEU A 78 15.75 13.06 -11.54
N ALA A 79 14.71 13.26 -12.34
CA ALA A 79 13.38 12.72 -12.11
C ALA A 79 12.90 11.95 -13.35
N VAL A 80 12.14 10.87 -13.14
CA VAL A 80 11.48 10.15 -14.22
C VAL A 80 10.09 10.76 -14.44
N GLN A 81 9.79 11.15 -15.68
CA GLN A 81 8.46 11.55 -16.10
C GLN A 81 7.83 10.44 -16.94
N GLY A 82 6.72 9.87 -16.47
CA GLY A 82 6.06 8.71 -17.09
C GLY A 82 6.35 7.42 -16.35
N ASP A 83 6.23 6.30 -17.05
CA ASP A 83 6.48 4.97 -16.50
C ASP A 83 7.97 4.64 -16.61
N GLY A 84 8.57 4.22 -15.49
CA GLY A 84 9.98 3.84 -15.44
C GLY A 84 10.56 3.90 -14.04
N PHE A 85 11.68 3.20 -13.84
CA PHE A 85 12.45 3.22 -12.61
C PHE A 85 13.92 3.46 -12.93
N PHE A 86 14.63 4.13 -12.04
CA PHE A 86 16.08 4.17 -12.10
C PHE A 86 16.64 2.79 -11.73
N VAL A 87 17.56 2.30 -12.54
CA VAL A 87 18.35 1.11 -12.20
C VAL A 87 19.54 1.59 -11.38
N VAL A 88 19.68 1.08 -10.15
CA VAL A 88 20.77 1.42 -9.25
C VAL A 88 21.48 0.15 -8.79
N SER A 89 22.81 0.16 -8.78
CA SER A 89 23.62 -0.90 -8.18
C SER A 89 23.90 -0.55 -6.72
N ARG A 90 23.99 -1.57 -5.87
CA ARG A 90 24.30 -1.36 -4.44
C ARG A 90 25.76 -0.96 -4.22
N ASN A 91 26.64 -1.43 -5.10
CA ASN A 91 28.06 -1.13 -5.12
C ASN A 91 28.41 -0.36 -6.39
N ALA A 92 29.42 0.49 -6.32
CA ALA A 92 29.97 1.12 -7.52
C ALA A 92 30.64 0.04 -8.39
N ASN A 93 30.23 -0.06 -9.66
CA ASN A 93 30.77 -0.96 -10.70
C ASN A 93 30.34 -2.44 -10.66
N ASP A 94 29.16 -2.74 -10.09
CA ASP A 94 28.47 -4.04 -10.30
C ASP A 94 27.55 -3.99 -11.53
#